data_AF-E9RTI8-F1
#
_entry.id   AF-E9RTI8-F1
#
_cell.length_a   1.000
_cell.length_b   1.000
_cell.length_c   1.000
_cell.angle_alpha   90.00
_cell.angle_beta   90.00
_cell.angle_gamma   90.00
#
_symmetry.space_group_name_H-M   'P 1'
#
loop_
_entity.id
_entity.type
_entity.pdbx_description
1 polymer ?
#
loop_
_entity_poly.entity_id
_entity_poly.type
_entity_poly.pdbx_seq_one_letter_code
_entity_poly.pdbx_strand_id
1 'polypeptide(L)'
;MTGYGLVAIVNLLEDWNEKDYGFALYKEEYELLRTANLGNTLVVVNAGTEDRRILGKVKEILSVEEYGKNPTAQVVGVVKMDAYAKREEEEERGNKINELKYLIEKNNRELVNLMTELRRLEG
;
A
#
# COMPACT_ATOMS: atom_id res chain seq x y z
N MET A 1 -5.17 -22.20 -19.24
CA MET A 1 -4.17 -21.82 -18.22
C MET A 1 -2.98 -22.77 -18.31
N THR A 2 -2.01 -22.46 -19.16
CA THR A 2 -0.69 -23.10 -19.21
C THR A 2 0.35 -22.01 -18.92
N GLY A 3 1.46 -22.35 -18.25
CA GLY A 3 2.58 -21.41 -18.04
C GLY A 3 2.83 -20.89 -16.62
N TYR A 4 2.21 -21.49 -15.59
CA TYR A 4 2.59 -21.23 -14.19
C TYR A 4 3.15 -22.51 -13.55
N GLY A 5 4.18 -22.35 -12.70
CA GLY A 5 4.78 -23.42 -11.90
C GLY A 5 4.65 -23.20 -10.39
N LEU A 6 4.09 -22.05 -10.00
CA LEU A 6 3.94 -21.61 -8.62
C LEU A 6 2.48 -21.30 -8.31
N VAL A 7 2.14 -21.42 -7.02
CA VAL A 7 0.82 -21.15 -6.45
C VAL A 7 1.00 -20.22 -5.27
N ALA A 8 0.29 -19.09 -5.27
CA ALA A 8 0.18 -18.23 -4.10
C ALA A 8 -0.97 -18.74 -3.22
N ILE A 9 -0.68 -19.00 -1.95
CA ILE A 9 -1.70 -19.28 -0.94
C ILE A 9 -2.15 -17.94 -0.36
N VAL A 10 -3.44 -17.65 -0.50
CA VAL A 10 -4.01 -16.34 -0.22
C VAL A 10 -5.21 -16.48 0.69
N ASN A 11 -5.26 -15.67 1.75
CA ASN A 11 -6.47 -15.45 2.53
C ASN A 11 -7.22 -14.25 1.95
N LEU A 12 -8.45 -14.46 1.51
CA LEU A 12 -9.27 -13.39 0.92
C LEU A 12 -9.79 -12.47 2.04
N LEU A 13 -9.68 -11.16 1.85
CA LEU A 13 -10.14 -10.20 2.88
C LEU A 13 -11.67 -10.19 3.06
N GLU A 14 -12.40 -10.64 2.04
CA GLU A 14 -13.87 -10.80 2.13
C GLU A 14 -14.29 -12.14 2.75
N ASP A 15 -13.38 -13.11 2.94
CA ASP A 15 -13.69 -14.38 3.60
C ASP A 15 -13.33 -14.33 5.08
N TRP A 16 -14.36 -14.23 5.91
CA TRP A 16 -14.23 -14.10 7.35
C TRP A 16 -13.80 -15.41 8.03
N ASN A 17 -13.75 -16.51 7.27
CA ASN A 17 -13.23 -17.80 7.76
C ASN A 17 -11.71 -17.95 7.58
N GLU A 18 -11.04 -16.95 7.01
CA GLU A 18 -9.59 -16.93 6.78
C GLU A 18 -9.09 -18.21 6.07
N LYS A 19 -9.88 -18.73 5.12
CA LYS A 19 -9.48 -19.95 4.40
C LYS A 19 -8.30 -19.68 3.49
N ASP A 20 -7.47 -20.72 3.35
CA ASP A 20 -6.33 -20.74 2.44
C ASP A 20 -6.80 -21.12 1.04
N TYR A 21 -6.70 -20.17 0.09
CA TYR A 21 -7.04 -20.38 -1.31
C TYR A 21 -5.78 -20.34 -2.17
N GLY A 22 -5.60 -21.34 -3.04
CA GLY A 22 -4.49 -21.37 -3.99
C GLY A 22 -4.83 -20.68 -5.31
N PHE A 23 -3.98 -19.72 -5.70
CA PHE A 23 -4.08 -19.00 -6.96
C PHE A 23 -2.82 -19.24 -7.79
N ALA A 24 -2.99 -19.48 -9.09
CA ALA A 24 -1.89 -19.56 -10.03
C ALA A 24 -1.06 -18.27 -9.97
N LEU A 25 0.25 -18.43 -9.85
CA LEU A 25 1.19 -17.33 -9.77
C LEU A 25 2.11 -17.36 -10.99
N TYR A 26 1.98 -16.33 -11.83
CA TYR A 26 2.79 -16.15 -13.02
C TYR A 26 4.09 -15.40 -12.69
N LYS A 27 5.00 -15.40 -13.66
CA LYS A 27 6.38 -14.92 -13.45
C LYS A 27 6.40 -13.44 -13.07
N GLU A 28 5.59 -12.62 -13.72
CA GLU A 28 5.52 -11.19 -13.53
C GLU A 28 5.12 -10.83 -12.10
N GLU A 29 4.07 -11.43 -11.57
CA GLU A 29 3.63 -11.25 -10.18
C GLU A 29 4.63 -11.86 -9.20
N TYR A 30 5.22 -13.01 -9.52
CA TYR A 30 6.23 -13.65 -8.67
C TYR A 30 7.47 -12.76 -8.47
N GLU A 31 7.96 -12.10 -9.52
CA GLU A 31 9.11 -11.19 -9.41
C GLU A 31 8.82 -9.99 -8.49
N LEU A 32 7.56 -9.57 -8.37
CA LEU A 32 7.15 -8.55 -7.40
C LEU A 32 7.07 -9.12 -5.98
N LEU A 33 6.65 -10.37 -5.82
CA LEU A 33 6.47 -11.01 -4.50
C LEU A 33 7.78 -11.55 -3.90
N ARG A 34 8.73 -12.02 -4.71
CA ARG A 34 9.97 -12.66 -4.22
C ARG A 34 10.86 -11.74 -3.38
N THR A 35 10.70 -10.43 -3.53
CA THR A 35 11.42 -9.40 -2.76
C THR A 35 10.53 -8.76 -1.70
N ALA A 36 9.23 -9.06 -1.69
CA ALA A 36 8.26 -8.47 -0.79
C ALA A 36 8.19 -9.25 0.53
N ASN A 37 7.81 -8.56 1.61
CA ASN A 37 7.47 -9.21 2.86
C ASN A 37 6.05 -9.79 2.74
N LEU A 38 5.92 -11.09 2.48
CA LEU A 38 4.62 -11.75 2.29
C LEU A 38 3.64 -11.47 3.45
N GLY A 39 4.14 -11.41 4.69
CA GLY A 39 3.34 -11.12 5.88
C GLY A 39 2.64 -9.76 5.87
N ASN A 40 3.04 -8.84 5.00
CA ASN A 40 2.40 -7.54 4.76
C ASN A 40 2.02 -7.31 3.28
N THR A 41 2.10 -8.34 2.44
CA THR A 41 1.82 -8.18 1.01
C THR A 41 0.39 -8.53 0.69
N LEU A 42 -0.29 -7.59 0.02
CA LEU A 42 -1.62 -7.79 -0.52
C LEU A 42 -1.53 -8.05 -2.01
N VAL A 43 -2.41 -8.91 -2.50
CA VAL A 43 -2.56 -9.24 -3.91
C VAL A 43 -4.00 -9.06 -4.34
N VAL A 44 -4.19 -8.80 -5.62
CA VAL A 44 -5.49 -8.87 -6.28
C VAL A 44 -5.54 -10.20 -7.00
N VAL A 45 -6.62 -10.95 -6.78
CA VAL A 45 -6.88 -12.24 -7.43
C VAL A 45 -8.18 -12.15 -8.21
N ASN A 46 -8.34 -12.97 -9.25
CA ASN A 46 -9.68 -13.26 -9.78
C ASN A 46 -10.32 -14.38 -8.93
N ALA A 47 -11.56 -14.26 -8.45
CA ALA A 47 -12.19 -15.39 -7.75
C ALA A 47 -13.55 -15.74 -8.37
N GLY A 48 -13.68 -17.00 -8.80
CA GLY A 48 -14.87 -17.48 -9.48
C GLY A 48 -14.92 -17.02 -10.94
N THR A 49 -15.49 -15.83 -11.18
CA THR A 49 -15.65 -15.25 -12.54
C THR A 49 -14.44 -14.40 -12.92
N GLU A 50 -14.13 -14.36 -14.22
CA GLU A 50 -12.96 -13.62 -14.76
C GLU A 50 -12.93 -12.14 -14.40
N ASP A 51 -14.06 -11.53 -14.04
CA ASP A 51 -14.15 -10.11 -13.69
C ASP A 51 -14.14 -9.82 -12.18
N ARG A 52 -14.29 -10.84 -11.33
CA ARG A 52 -14.38 -10.59 -9.89
C ARG A 52 -12.97 -10.46 -9.30
N ARG A 53 -12.55 -9.22 -9.07
CA ARG A 53 -11.26 -8.85 -8.48
C ARG A 53 -11.40 -8.71 -6.97
N ILE A 54 -10.67 -9.53 -6.22
CA ILE A 54 -10.72 -9.55 -4.76
C ILE A 54 -9.33 -9.34 -4.20
N LEU A 55 -9.26 -8.57 -3.11
CA LEU A 55 -8.03 -8.38 -2.37
C LEU A 55 -7.81 -9.55 -1.40
N GLY A 56 -6.57 -10.01 -1.32
CA GLY A 56 -6.18 -11.04 -0.37
C GLY A 56 -4.75 -10.86 0.13
N LYS A 57 -4.46 -11.49 1.26
CA LYS A 57 -3.14 -11.49 1.88
C LYS A 57 -2.39 -12.76 1.48
N VAL A 58 -1.16 -12.61 1.01
CA VAL A 58 -0.33 -13.77 0.68
C VAL A 58 0.21 -14.38 1.97
N LYS A 59 -0.06 -15.66 2.18
CA LYS A 59 0.43 -16.44 3.31
C LYS A 59 1.76 -17.10 2.98
N GLU A 60 1.81 -17.77 1.84
CA GLU A 60 2.99 -18.48 1.34
C GLU A 60 2.91 -18.70 -0.17
N ILE A 61 4.02 -19.15 -0.76
CA ILE A 61 4.12 -19.51 -2.17
C ILE A 61 4.64 -20.94 -2.25
N LEU A 62 3.93 -21.80 -2.96
CA LEU A 62 4.26 -23.21 -3.14
C LEU A 62 4.48 -23.53 -4.61
N SER A 63 5.20 -24.61 -4.90
CA SER A 63 5.15 -25.21 -6.23
C SER A 63 3.77 -25.85 -6.48
N VAL A 64 3.41 -26.04 -7.76
CA VAL A 64 2.17 -26.76 -8.13
C VAL A 64 2.18 -28.19 -7.57
N GLU A 65 3.34 -28.82 -7.49
CA GLU A 65 3.54 -30.16 -6.95
C GLU A 65 3.23 -30.22 -5.45
N GLU A 66 3.76 -29.27 -4.66
CA GLU A 66 3.51 -29.18 -3.22
C GLU A 66 2.06 -28.83 -2.89
N TYR A 67 1.43 -27.95 -3.70
CA TYR A 67 0.03 -27.61 -3.52
C TYR A 67 -0.91 -28.80 -3.82
N GLY A 68 -0.49 -29.71 -4.71
CA GLY A 68 -1.19 -30.97 -4.99
C GLY A 68 -2.52 -30.84 -5.74
N LYS A 69 -2.88 -29.63 -6.20
CA LYS A 69 -4.10 -29.33 -6.96
C LYS A 69 -3.81 -28.29 -8.04
N ASN A 70 -4.67 -28.20 -9.04
CA ASN A 70 -4.59 -27.13 -10.03
C ASN A 70 -5.44 -25.93 -9.58
N PRO A 71 -4.85 -24.74 -9.37
CA PRO A 71 -5.60 -23.52 -9.22
C PRO A 71 -6.55 -23.27 -10.39
N THR A 72 -7.77 -22.82 -10.09
CA THR A 72 -8.78 -22.43 -11.08
C THR A 72 -8.81 -20.93 -11.33
N ALA A 73 -7.97 -20.19 -10.61
CA ALA A 73 -7.87 -18.75 -10.58
C ALA A 73 -6.40 -18.34 -10.44
N GLN A 74 -6.10 -17.07 -10.59
CA GLN A 74 -4.76 -16.50 -10.65
C GLN A 74 -4.64 -15.19 -9.88
N VAL A 75 -3.41 -14.88 -9.49
CA VAL A 75 -3.03 -13.53 -9.09
C VAL A 75 -3.00 -12.64 -10.33
N VAL A 76 -3.64 -11.48 -10.27
CA VAL A 76 -3.72 -10.50 -11.37
C VAL A 76 -3.07 -9.16 -11.02
N GLY A 77 -2.55 -9.02 -9.80
CA GLY A 77 -1.84 -7.82 -9.37
C GLY A 77 -1.27 -7.96 -7.97
N VAL A 78 -0.18 -7.22 -7.71
CA VAL A 78 0.49 -7.14 -6.41
C VAL A 78 0.42 -5.70 -5.91
N VAL A 79 -0.02 -5.53 -4.66
CA VAL A 79 -0.19 -4.20 -4.04
C VAL A 79 1.12 -3.79 -3.37
N LYS A 80 1.61 -2.60 -3.72
CA LYS A 80 2.83 -2.01 -3.12
C LYS A 80 2.46 -1.08 -1.95
N MET A 81 2.14 -1.67 -0.79
CA MET A 81 1.74 -0.91 0.41
C MET A 81 2.86 -0.01 0.95
N ASP A 82 4.12 -0.48 0.97
CA ASP A 82 5.25 0.33 1.45
C ASP A 82 5.42 1.61 0.64
N ALA A 83 5.25 1.51 -0.69
CA ALA A 83 5.33 2.66 -1.57
C ALA A 83 4.16 3.63 -1.35
N TYR A 84 2.99 3.14 -0.94
CA TYR A 84 1.86 3.99 -0.57
C TYR A 84 2.13 4.71 0.75
N ALA A 85 2.50 3.98 1.80
CA ALA A 85 2.80 4.54 3.13
C ALA A 85 3.87 5.64 3.05
N LYS A 86 4.92 5.43 2.24
CA LYS A 86 5.95 6.45 2.03
C LYS A 86 5.40 7.74 1.40
N ARG A 87 4.46 7.64 0.45
CA ARG A 87 3.84 8.83 -0.17
C ARG A 87 2.99 9.58 0.84
N GLU A 88 2.25 8.85 1.68
CA GLU A 88 1.42 9.44 2.73
C GLU A 88 2.28 10.19 3.77
N GLU A 89 3.39 9.58 4.22
CA GLU A 89 4.35 10.24 5.13
C GLU A 89 4.97 11.50 4.50
N GLU A 90 5.34 11.44 3.23
CA GLU A 90 5.88 12.60 2.51
C GLU A 90 4.86 13.74 2.37
N GLU A 91 3.58 13.40 2.12
CA GLU A 91 2.48 14.35 2.04
C GLU A 91 2.22 15.01 3.41
N GLU A 92 2.16 14.23 4.49
CA GLU A 92 1.97 14.74 5.85
C GLU A 92 3.11 15.69 6.24
N ARG A 93 4.36 15.31 5.92
CA ARG A 93 5.52 16.19 6.14
C ARG A 93 5.39 17.50 5.37
N GLY A 94 4.95 17.46 4.12
CA GLY A 94 4.70 18.64 3.30
C GLY A 94 3.65 19.57 3.90
N ASN A 95 2.53 19.00 4.36
CA ASN A 95 1.45 19.75 5.02
C ASN A 95 1.93 20.44 6.29
N LYS A 96 2.71 19.74 7.12
CA LYS A 96 3.28 20.29 8.36
C LYS A 96 4.27 21.42 8.12
N ILE A 97 5.08 21.32 7.07
CA ILE A 97 5.97 22.42 6.65
C ILE A 97 5.17 23.66 6.23
N ASN A 98 4.10 23.48 5.47
CA ASN A 98 3.25 24.59 5.02
C ASN A 98 2.53 25.27 6.18
N GLU A 99 2.03 24.50 7.15
CA GLU A 99 1.44 25.03 8.38
C GLU A 99 2.45 25.88 9.17
N LEU A 100 3.66 25.37 9.37
CA LEU A 100 4.72 26.11 10.07
C LEU A 100 5.10 27.40 9.33
N LYS A 101 5.20 27.36 8.00
CA LYS A 101 5.46 28.57 7.18
C LYS A 101 4.36 29.62 7.38
N TYR A 102 3.10 29.20 7.33
CA TYR A 102 1.96 30.10 7.55
C TYR A 102 2.00 30.74 8.95
N LEU A 103 2.28 29.96 9.99
CA LEU A 103 2.40 30.47 11.37
C LEU A 103 3.56 31.48 11.51
N ILE A 104 4.72 31.20 10.88
CA ILE A 104 5.86 32.12 10.86
C ILE A 104 5.48 33.43 10.19
N GLU A 105 4.84 33.39 9.01
CA GLU A 105 4.41 34.60 8.30
C GLU A 105 3.41 35.43 9.11
N LYS A 106 2.45 34.78 9.75
CA LYS A 106 1.47 35.43 10.63
C LYS A 106 2.15 36.13 11.80
N ASN A 107 3.04 35.42 12.52
CA ASN A 107 3.75 35.98 13.67
C ASN A 107 4.69 37.12 13.27
N ASN A 108 5.36 37.02 12.12
CA ASN A 108 6.20 38.10 11.60
C ASN A 108 5.39 39.37 11.32
N ARG A 109 4.19 39.24 10.72
CA ARG A 109 3.30 40.38 10.51
C ARG A 109 2.89 41.03 11.83
N GLU A 110 2.57 40.23 12.83
CA GLU A 110 2.17 40.71 14.15
C GLU A 110 3.33 41.43 14.86
N LEU A 111 4.54 40.87 14.82
CA LEU A 111 5.74 41.52 15.35
C LEU A 111 6.01 42.88 14.69
N VAL A 112 5.87 42.99 13.37
CA VAL A 112 6.04 44.27 12.65
C VAL A 112 5.03 45.31 13.14
N ASN A 113 3.77 44.92 13.36
CA ASN A 113 2.75 45.81 13.89
C ASN A 113 3.11 46.31 15.30
N LEU A 114 3.50 45.40 16.20
CA LEU A 114 3.90 45.74 17.57
C LEU A 114 5.13 46.65 17.60
N MET A 115 6.14 46.38 16.78
CA MET A 115 7.34 47.23 16.66
C MET A 115 6.99 48.64 16.15
N THR A 116 6.02 48.73 15.24
CA THR A 116 5.55 50.03 14.71
C THR A 116 4.84 50.83 15.80
N GLU A 117 4.00 50.18 16.61
CA GLU A 117 3.32 50.82 17.73
C GLU A 117 4.28 51.25 18.83
N LEU A 118 5.29 50.42 19.15
CA LEU A 118 6.34 50.78 20.10
C LEU A 118 7.10 52.04 19.65
N ARG A 119 7.56 52.08 18.40
CA ARG A 119 8.25 53.26 17.84
C ARG A 119 7.41 54.53 17.90
N ARG A 120 6.08 54.43 17.75
CA ARG A 120 5.17 55.58 17.87
C ARG A 120 5.11 56.10 19.31
N LEU A 121 5.27 55.23 20.31
CA LEU A 121 5.25 55.60 21.73
C LEU A 121 6.62 56.10 22.23
N GLU A 122 7.72 55.66 21.60
CA GLU A 122 9.09 56.07 21.93
C GLU A 122 9.54 57.39 21.29
N GLY A 123 8.85 57.83 20.22
CA GLY A 123 9.03 59.15 19.59
C GLY A 123 8.12 60.21 20.19
#